data_AF-A0A363U2M6-F1
#
_entry.id   AF-A0A363U2M6-F1
#
_cell.length_a   1.000
_cell.length_b   1.000
_cell.length_c   1.000
_cell.angle_alpha   90.00
_cell.angle_beta   90.00
_cell.angle_gamma   90.00
#
_symmetry.space_group_name_H-M   'P 1'
#
loop_
_entity.id
_entity.type
_entity.pdbx_description
1 polymer ?
#
loop_
_entity_poly.entity_id
_entity_poly.type
_entity_poly.pdbx_seq_one_letter_code
_entity_poly.pdbx_strand_id
1 'polypeptide(L)'
;MNILVLALYGLSLLTFLLALSWILIPALYGLPSRPTQPDRIRKALRLVDLKKGEVLFDLGAGDGRVLFIAAQEFDAEAVGIEVGPVQCAWIRLRIFMGGLSERVRIKMKNYYKADLGAADVVFIYATSHELPKLASHLETQMKPGSRVVSISADFPEWEPAAFDDHDLIFTYTMPPREGSLTTYLLKKMN
;
A
#
# COMPACT_ATOMS: atom_id res chain seq x y z
N MET A 1 -35.91 5.55 32.83
CA MET A 1 -34.52 5.52 32.30
C MET A 1 -34.17 6.92 31.82
N ASN A 2 -33.10 7.53 32.33
CA ASN A 2 -32.77 8.94 32.03
C ASN A 2 -32.33 9.08 30.55
N ILE A 3 -32.63 10.22 29.92
CA ILE A 3 -32.26 10.56 28.53
C ILE A 3 -30.75 10.35 28.31
N LEU A 4 -29.92 10.67 29.32
CA LEU A 4 -28.48 10.45 29.28
C LEU A 4 -28.12 8.96 29.09
N VAL A 5 -28.84 8.06 29.76
CA VAL A 5 -28.60 6.60 29.67
C VAL A 5 -29.00 6.08 28.29
N LEU A 6 -30.12 6.56 27.73
CA LEU A 6 -30.53 6.23 26.36
C LEU A 6 -29.51 6.74 25.32
N ALA A 7 -28.98 7.95 25.51
CA ALA A 7 -27.95 8.51 24.63
C ALA A 7 -26.66 7.68 24.67
N LEU A 8 -26.24 7.22 25.86
CA LEU A 8 -25.07 6.35 26.02
C LEU A 8 -25.26 4.99 25.33
N TYR A 9 -26.44 4.36 25.47
CA TYR A 9 -26.74 3.12 24.74
C TYR A 9 -26.76 3.33 23.22
N GLY A 10 -27.35 4.43 22.75
CA GLY A 10 -27.35 4.79 21.33
C GLY A 10 -25.93 4.97 20.77
N LEU A 11 -25.08 5.69 21.50
CA LEU A 11 -23.67 5.88 21.12
C LEU A 11 -22.90 4.56 21.11
N SER A 12 -23.06 3.73 22.15
CA SER A 12 -22.43 2.41 22.24
C SER A 12 -22.85 1.50 21.08
N LEU A 13 -24.14 1.47 20.73
CA LEU A 13 -24.65 0.68 19.61
C LEU A 13 -24.07 1.18 18.28
N LEU A 14 -24.02 2.50 18.08
CA LEU A 14 -23.43 3.10 16.89
C LEU A 14 -21.94 2.72 16.74
N THR A 15 -21.15 2.85 17.81
CA THR A 15 -19.72 2.46 17.78
C THR A 15 -19.54 0.97 17.50
N PHE A 16 -20.40 0.13 18.06
CA PHE A 16 -20.37 -1.32 17.81
C PHE A 16 -20.69 -1.63 16.34
N LEU A 17 -21.72 -1.02 15.76
CA LEU A 17 -22.08 -1.21 14.36
C LEU A 17 -20.98 -0.72 13.41
N LEU A 18 -20.34 0.42 13.72
CA LEU A 18 -19.20 0.92 12.95
C LEU A 18 -18.01 -0.04 13.01
N ALA A 19 -17.65 -0.54 14.19
CA ALA A 19 -16.58 -1.52 14.35
C ALA A 19 -16.90 -2.84 13.62
N LEU A 20 -18.15 -3.30 13.70
CA LEU A 20 -18.59 -4.51 13.00
C LEU A 20 -18.55 -4.32 11.48
N SER A 21 -18.95 -3.15 10.99
CA SER A 21 -18.87 -2.80 9.57
C SER A 21 -17.43 -2.83 9.05
N TRP A 22 -16.45 -2.41 9.86
CA TRP A 22 -15.04 -2.47 9.50
C TRP A 22 -14.52 -3.90 9.30
N ILE A 23 -15.18 -4.89 9.90
CA ILE A 23 -14.82 -6.30 9.77
C ILE A 23 -15.62 -6.97 8.65
N LEU A 24 -16.94 -6.80 8.65
CA LEU A 24 -17.85 -7.51 7.75
C LEU A 24 -17.83 -6.97 6.32
N ILE A 25 -17.70 -5.64 6.16
CA ILE A 25 -17.78 -5.02 4.84
C ILE A 25 -16.56 -5.38 3.97
N PRO A 26 -15.31 -5.32 4.46
CA PRO A 26 -14.16 -5.75 3.66
C PRO A 26 -14.26 -7.21 3.20
N ALA A 27 -14.84 -8.09 4.02
CA ALA A 27 -15.06 -9.50 3.66
C ALA A 27 -15.92 -9.69 2.40
N LEU A 28 -16.76 -8.70 2.04
CA LEU A 28 -17.58 -8.74 0.82
C LEU A 28 -16.79 -8.45 -0.46
N TYR A 29 -15.59 -7.87 -0.35
CA TYR A 29 -14.76 -7.47 -1.49
C TYR A 29 -13.34 -8.04 -1.46
N GLY A 30 -12.96 -8.74 -0.38
CA GLY A 30 -11.65 -9.34 -0.20
C GLY A 30 -11.40 -9.87 1.21
N LEU A 31 -10.20 -10.38 1.49
CA LEU A 31 -9.83 -10.84 2.83
C LEU A 31 -9.55 -9.65 3.77
N PRO A 32 -9.73 -9.81 5.10
CA PRO A 32 -9.36 -8.77 6.05
C PRO A 32 -7.88 -8.43 5.91
N SER A 33 -7.60 -7.15 5.60
CA SER A 33 -6.23 -6.65 5.41
C SER A 33 -5.41 -6.87 6.69
N ARG A 34 -4.21 -7.44 6.54
CA ARG A 34 -3.20 -7.45 7.60
C ARG A 34 -2.35 -6.20 7.44
N PRO A 35 -2.56 -5.17 8.28
CA PRO A 35 -1.90 -3.91 8.06
C PRO A 35 -0.39 -4.02 8.32
N THR A 36 0.42 -3.46 7.43
CA THR A 36 1.87 -3.39 7.60
C THR A 36 2.21 -2.47 8.78
N GLN A 37 3.15 -2.90 9.63
CA GLN A 37 3.59 -2.09 10.77
C GLN A 37 4.31 -0.81 10.28
N PRO A 38 4.12 0.35 10.94
CA PRO A 38 4.73 1.62 10.51
C PRO A 38 6.24 1.56 10.31
N ASP A 39 6.98 0.87 11.18
CA ASP A 39 8.44 0.78 11.05
C ASP A 39 8.87 -0.04 9.83
N ARG A 40 8.14 -1.11 9.51
CA ARG A 40 8.35 -1.89 8.29
C ARG A 40 8.03 -1.07 7.03
N ILE A 41 7.02 -0.19 7.08
CA ILE A 41 6.73 0.76 6.00
C ILE A 41 7.90 1.74 5.84
N ARG A 42 8.35 2.40 6.91
CA ARG A 42 9.48 3.33 6.85
C ARG A 42 10.73 2.67 6.30
N LYS A 43 11.03 1.45 6.73
CA LYS A 43 12.16 0.67 6.24
C LYS A 43 12.01 0.39 4.74
N ALA A 44 10.83 -0.03 4.29
CA ALA A 44 10.54 -0.25 2.87
C ALA A 44 10.71 1.03 2.03
N LEU A 45 10.16 2.16 2.50
CA LEU A 45 10.27 3.45 1.80
C LEU A 45 11.71 3.98 1.75
N ARG A 46 12.51 3.73 2.79
CA ARG A 46 13.95 4.02 2.78
C ARG A 46 14.72 3.09 1.86
N LEU A 47 14.41 1.80 1.86
CA LEU A 47 15.11 0.80 1.06
C LEU A 47 14.88 1.01 -0.45
N VAL A 48 13.66 1.38 -0.83
CA VAL A 48 13.33 1.77 -2.22
C VAL A 48 13.79 3.18 -2.58
N ASP A 49 14.39 3.87 -1.61
CA ASP A 49 14.98 5.20 -1.74
C ASP A 49 13.96 6.27 -2.18
N LEU A 50 12.75 6.26 -1.61
CA LEU A 50 11.71 7.25 -1.90
C LEU A 50 12.22 8.66 -1.62
N LYS A 51 12.11 9.54 -2.61
CA LYS A 51 12.59 10.93 -2.53
C LYS A 51 11.43 11.91 -2.32
N LYS A 52 11.78 13.07 -1.77
CA LYS A 52 10.90 14.23 -1.69
C LYS A 52 10.40 14.62 -3.08
N GLY A 53 9.09 14.88 -3.18
CA GLY A 53 8.42 15.29 -4.40
C GLY A 53 8.13 14.16 -5.39
N GLU A 54 8.59 12.94 -5.13
CA GLU A 54 8.21 11.78 -5.94
C GLU A 54 6.77 11.35 -5.68
N VAL A 55 6.16 10.74 -6.69
CA VAL A 55 4.79 10.23 -6.61
C VAL A 55 4.81 8.74 -6.26
N LEU A 56 4.45 8.44 -5.01
CA LEU A 56 4.24 7.08 -4.52
C LEU A 56 2.82 6.60 -4.80
N PHE A 57 2.68 5.41 -5.35
CA PHE A 57 1.41 4.70 -5.47
C PHE A 57 1.36 3.54 -4.47
N ASP A 58 0.28 3.44 -3.70
CA ASP A 58 0.02 2.31 -2.77
C ASP A 58 -1.12 1.45 -3.34
N LEU A 59 -0.79 0.21 -3.75
CA LEU A 59 -1.75 -0.71 -4.37
C LEU A 59 -2.40 -1.60 -3.30
N GLY A 60 -3.68 -1.33 -3.01
CA GLY A 60 -4.39 -1.91 -1.86
C GLY A 60 -4.23 -1.05 -0.60
N ALA A 61 -4.55 0.24 -0.71
CA ALA A 61 -4.18 1.24 0.30
C ALA A 61 -4.76 1.03 1.71
N GLY A 62 -5.80 0.20 1.87
CA GLY A 62 -6.29 -0.21 3.18
C GLY A 62 -6.73 0.96 4.05
N ASP A 63 -6.06 1.21 5.17
CA ASP A 63 -6.35 2.35 6.06
C ASP A 63 -5.58 3.64 5.70
N GLY A 64 -4.79 3.60 4.62
CA GLY A 64 -4.00 4.68 4.05
C GLY A 64 -2.67 4.94 4.76
N ARG A 65 -2.25 4.12 5.73
CA ARG A 65 -1.04 4.38 6.53
C ARG A 65 0.22 4.63 5.71
N VAL A 66 0.41 3.92 4.59
CA VAL A 66 1.57 4.12 3.70
C VAL A 66 1.51 5.51 3.08
N LEU A 67 0.32 5.93 2.62
CA LEU A 67 0.11 7.25 2.04
C LEU A 67 0.46 8.37 3.02
N PHE A 68 -0.01 8.24 4.26
CA PHE A 68 0.24 9.25 5.30
C PHE A 68 1.72 9.29 5.69
N ILE A 69 2.36 8.13 5.88
CA ILE A 69 3.80 8.06 6.16
C ILE A 69 4.61 8.67 5.01
N ALA A 70 4.33 8.30 3.76
CA ALA A 70 5.02 8.84 2.59
C ALA A 70 4.89 10.36 2.50
N ALA A 71 3.67 10.90 2.67
CA ALA A 71 3.45 12.34 2.57
C ALA A 71 4.00 13.14 3.74
N GLN A 72 3.92 12.62 4.97
CA GLN A 72 4.30 13.36 6.18
C GLN A 72 5.78 13.21 6.54
N GLU A 73 6.39 12.05 6.29
CA GLU A 73 7.75 11.75 6.71
C GLU A 73 8.78 11.80 5.56
N PHE A 74 8.34 11.61 4.31
CA PHE A 74 9.21 11.61 3.13
C PHE A 74 8.95 12.80 2.18
N ASP A 75 7.98 13.67 2.49
CA ASP A 75 7.54 14.77 1.63
C ASP A 75 7.22 14.34 0.19
N ALA A 76 6.70 13.12 0.02
CA ALA A 76 6.26 12.58 -1.26
C ALA A 76 4.80 12.97 -1.55
N GLU A 77 4.43 12.96 -2.83
CA GLU A 77 3.02 12.84 -3.21
C GLU A 77 2.60 11.37 -3.09
N ALA A 78 1.38 11.10 -2.62
CA ALA A 78 0.90 9.75 -2.40
C ALA A 78 -0.47 9.54 -3.05
N VAL A 79 -0.60 8.46 -3.82
CA VAL A 79 -1.84 8.06 -4.48
C VAL A 79 -2.20 6.63 -4.06
N GLY A 80 -3.27 6.48 -3.28
CA GLY A 80 -3.80 5.17 -2.95
C GLY A 80 -4.71 4.64 -4.05
N ILE A 81 -4.59 3.35 -4.35
CA ILE A 81 -5.56 2.59 -5.12
C ILE A 81 -6.22 1.58 -4.19
N GLU A 82 -7.53 1.65 -4.03
CA GLU A 82 -8.27 0.79 -3.11
C GLU A 82 -9.63 0.44 -3.72
N VAL A 83 -10.09 -0.81 -3.56
CA VAL A 83 -11.40 -1.24 -4.08
C VAL A 83 -12.52 -1.02 -3.05
N GLY A 84 -12.17 -1.06 -1.76
CA GLY A 84 -13.08 -0.95 -0.64
C GLY A 84 -13.66 0.46 -0.45
N PRO A 85 -14.98 0.64 -0.52
CA PRO A 85 -15.61 1.95 -0.35
C PRO A 85 -15.45 2.52 1.07
N VAL A 86 -15.49 1.67 2.10
CA VAL A 86 -15.33 2.06 3.51
C VAL A 86 -13.92 2.61 3.76
N GLN A 87 -12.91 1.90 3.28
CA GLN A 87 -11.51 2.29 3.31
C GLN A 87 -11.30 3.62 2.59
N CYS A 88 -11.83 3.75 1.37
CA CYS A 88 -11.75 5.00 0.62
C CYS A 88 -12.39 6.18 1.37
N ALA A 89 -13.57 5.98 1.97
CA ALA A 89 -14.25 7.01 2.76
C ALA A 89 -13.41 7.40 4.00
N TRP A 90 -12.85 6.42 4.70
CA TRP A 90 -11.97 6.63 5.85
C TRP A 90 -10.72 7.42 5.48
N ILE A 91 -10.03 7.04 4.40
CA ILE A 91 -8.84 7.75 3.91
C ILE A 91 -9.21 9.19 3.52
N ARG A 92 -10.31 9.41 2.80
CA ARG A 92 -10.77 10.78 2.45
C ARG A 92 -11.00 11.65 3.68
N LEU A 93 -11.65 11.10 4.71
CA LEU A 93 -11.87 11.81 5.96
C LEU A 93 -10.53 12.17 6.63
N ARG A 94 -9.59 11.24 6.69
CA ARG A 94 -8.24 11.49 7.24
C ARG A 94 -7.45 12.52 6.43
N ILE A 95 -7.52 12.50 5.10
CA ILE A 95 -6.92 13.50 4.22
C ILE A 95 -7.46 14.89 4.56
N PHE A 96 -8.79 15.01 4.66
CA PHE A 96 -9.47 16.27 4.98
C PHE A 96 -9.08 16.79 6.37
N MET A 97 -9.19 15.96 7.41
CA MET A 97 -8.85 16.34 8.78
C MET A 97 -7.36 16.68 8.96
N GLY A 98 -6.49 16.03 8.18
CA GLY A 98 -5.04 16.26 8.23
C GLY A 98 -4.55 17.41 7.35
N GLY A 99 -5.42 18.06 6.57
CA GLY A 99 -5.01 19.10 5.62
C GLY A 99 -4.04 18.61 4.54
N LEU A 100 -4.12 17.32 4.16
CA LEU A 100 -3.17 16.67 3.24
C LEU A 100 -3.69 16.57 1.80
N SER A 101 -4.77 17.27 1.46
CA SER A 101 -5.45 17.16 0.15
C SER A 101 -4.56 17.47 -1.06
N GLU A 102 -3.52 18.28 -0.88
CA GLU A 102 -2.56 18.60 -1.95
C GLU A 102 -1.56 17.46 -2.20
N ARG A 103 -1.22 16.68 -1.16
CA ARG A 103 -0.18 15.65 -1.21
C ARG A 103 -0.73 14.23 -1.28
N VAL A 104 -1.93 13.98 -0.77
CA VAL A 104 -2.50 12.63 -0.66
C VAL A 104 -3.83 12.55 -1.42
N ARG A 105 -3.93 11.56 -2.30
CA ARG A 105 -5.13 11.26 -3.09
C ARG A 105 -5.50 9.78 -2.94
N ILE A 106 -6.78 9.47 -3.02
CA ILE A 106 -7.29 8.09 -2.98
C ILE A 106 -8.26 7.84 -4.12
N LYS A 107 -8.01 6.80 -4.91
CA LYS A 107 -8.83 6.39 -6.05
C LYS A 107 -9.50 5.05 -5.73
N MET A 108 -10.83 5.03 -5.77
CA MET A 108 -11.60 3.81 -5.59
C MET A 108 -11.60 3.00 -6.90
N LYS A 109 -10.63 2.10 -7.08
CA LYS A 109 -10.38 1.35 -8.31
C LYS A 109 -9.75 -0.01 -8.00
N ASN A 110 -9.88 -0.93 -8.96
CA ASN A 110 -9.09 -2.16 -8.96
C ASN A 110 -7.65 -1.85 -9.40
N TYR A 111 -6.66 -2.22 -8.59
CA TYR A 111 -5.25 -1.95 -8.87
C TYR A 111 -4.69 -2.71 -10.08
N TYR A 112 -5.28 -3.86 -10.46
CA TYR A 112 -4.92 -4.58 -11.70
C TYR A 112 -5.29 -3.82 -12.99
N LYS A 113 -6.03 -2.70 -12.87
CA LYS A 113 -6.50 -1.88 -13.99
C LYS A 113 -6.23 -0.39 -13.78
N ALA A 114 -5.44 -0.05 -12.77
CA ALA A 114 -5.12 1.34 -12.47
C ALA A 114 -4.04 1.84 -13.43
N ASP A 115 -4.17 3.09 -13.87
CA ASP A 115 -3.10 3.79 -14.58
C ASP A 115 -2.01 4.18 -13.57
N LEU A 116 -0.80 3.67 -13.80
CA LEU A 116 0.40 3.86 -12.98
C LEU A 116 1.48 4.69 -13.69
N GLY A 117 1.18 5.31 -14.83
CA GLY A 117 2.18 6.03 -15.65
C GLY A 117 2.85 7.20 -14.94
N ALA A 118 2.17 7.77 -13.94
CA ALA A 118 2.71 8.85 -13.12
C ALA A 118 3.56 8.38 -11.93
N ALA A 119 3.60 7.07 -11.63
CA ALA A 119 4.27 6.56 -10.43
C ALA A 119 5.80 6.59 -10.57
N ASP A 120 6.49 7.19 -9.59
CA ASP A 120 7.94 7.06 -9.40
C ASP A 120 8.27 5.83 -8.56
N VAL A 121 7.42 5.57 -7.56
CA VAL A 121 7.52 4.41 -6.66
C VAL A 121 6.16 3.75 -6.52
N VAL A 122 6.12 2.42 -6.60
CA VAL A 122 4.93 1.62 -6.27
C VAL A 122 5.21 0.80 -5.01
N PHE A 123 4.34 0.90 -4.02
CA PHE A 123 4.33 0.08 -2.81
C PHE A 123 3.25 -0.99 -2.91
N ILE A 124 3.61 -2.24 -2.62
CA ILE A 124 2.71 -3.39 -2.66
C ILE A 124 2.91 -4.24 -1.40
N TYR A 125 1.81 -4.53 -0.71
CA TYR A 125 1.73 -5.62 0.25
C TYR A 125 0.81 -6.69 -0.33
N ALA A 126 1.38 -7.76 -0.87
CA ALA A 126 0.64 -8.80 -1.56
C ALA A 126 1.20 -10.19 -1.24
N THR A 127 0.38 -11.20 -1.52
CA THR A 127 0.79 -12.60 -1.40
C THR A 127 1.53 -13.08 -2.65
N SER A 128 2.30 -14.17 -2.54
CA SER A 128 3.03 -14.78 -3.67
C SER A 128 2.14 -15.21 -4.84
N HIS A 129 0.83 -15.34 -4.63
CA HIS A 129 -0.13 -15.68 -5.69
C HIS A 129 -0.67 -14.45 -6.44
N GLU A 130 -0.61 -13.26 -5.85
CA GLU A 130 -1.11 -12.02 -6.44
C GLU A 130 -0.05 -11.32 -7.29
N LEU A 131 1.21 -11.34 -6.85
CA LEU A 131 2.32 -10.66 -7.54
C LEU A 131 2.50 -11.08 -9.00
N PRO A 132 2.46 -12.38 -9.38
CA PRO A 132 2.62 -12.77 -10.78
C PRO A 132 1.56 -12.16 -11.71
N LYS A 133 0.33 -11.95 -11.20
CA LYS A 133 -0.76 -11.33 -11.97
C LYS A 133 -0.55 -9.83 -12.16
N LEU A 134 0.20 -9.20 -11.24
CA LEU A 134 0.48 -7.78 -11.24
C LEU A 134 1.74 -7.42 -12.04
N ALA A 135 2.68 -8.36 -12.19
CA ALA A 135 3.96 -8.16 -12.88
C ALA A 135 3.80 -7.51 -14.26
N SER A 136 3.02 -8.13 -15.15
CA SER A 136 2.78 -7.63 -16.50
C SER A 136 2.12 -6.24 -16.53
N HIS A 137 1.23 -5.96 -15.57
CA HIS A 137 0.60 -4.64 -15.45
C HIS A 137 1.62 -3.58 -15.03
N LEU A 138 2.52 -3.89 -14.08
CA LEU A 138 3.57 -2.96 -13.67
C LEU A 138 4.56 -2.69 -14.82
N GLU A 139 5.02 -3.73 -15.51
CA GLU A 139 5.94 -3.62 -16.66
C GLU A 139 5.38 -2.74 -17.78
N THR A 140 4.07 -2.81 -18.01
CA THR A 140 3.41 -2.03 -19.08
C THR A 140 3.01 -0.63 -18.67
N GLN A 141 2.68 -0.41 -17.40
CA GLN A 141 2.19 0.89 -16.93
C GLN A 141 3.26 1.81 -16.36
N MET A 142 4.34 1.27 -15.78
CA MET A 142 5.35 2.10 -15.12
C MET A 142 6.41 2.57 -16.10
N LYS A 143 6.87 3.80 -15.92
CA LYS A 143 7.97 4.38 -16.71
C LYS A 143 9.32 3.75 -16.34
N PRO A 144 10.28 3.68 -17.29
CA PRO A 144 11.65 3.27 -16.99
C PRO A 144 12.27 4.14 -15.89
N GLY A 145 13.02 3.51 -14.99
CA GLY A 145 13.64 4.14 -13.82
C GLY A 145 12.74 4.23 -12.59
N SER A 146 11.43 4.02 -12.72
CA SER A 146 10.55 3.89 -11.55
C SER A 146 10.91 2.64 -10.74
N ARG A 147 10.52 2.63 -9.46
CA ARG A 147 10.85 1.55 -8.54
C ARG A 147 9.61 0.90 -7.94
N VAL A 148 9.73 -0.37 -7.59
CA VAL A 148 8.69 -1.12 -6.90
C VAL A 148 9.26 -1.60 -5.58
N VAL A 149 8.49 -1.48 -4.50
CA VAL A 149 8.76 -2.17 -3.24
C VAL A 149 7.62 -3.11 -2.92
N SER A 150 7.97 -4.39 -2.75
CA SER A 150 7.05 -5.44 -2.34
C SER A 150 7.41 -5.91 -0.94
N ILE A 151 6.38 -6.21 -0.15
CA ILE A 151 6.52 -6.69 1.22
C ILE A 151 5.89 -8.07 1.35
N SER A 152 6.59 -8.98 2.03
CA SER A 152 6.22 -10.38 2.33
C SER A 152 6.35 -11.38 1.17
N ALA A 153 6.41 -10.94 -0.08
CA ALA A 153 6.61 -11.81 -1.22
C ALA A 153 7.43 -11.12 -2.32
N ASP A 154 8.22 -11.90 -3.04
CA ASP A 154 8.98 -11.51 -4.22
C ASP A 154 8.21 -11.80 -5.52
N PHE A 155 8.63 -11.13 -6.60
CA PHE A 155 8.24 -11.48 -7.96
C PHE A 155 9.11 -12.66 -8.45
N PRO A 156 8.53 -13.82 -8.81
CA PRO A 156 9.30 -15.03 -9.10
C PRO A 156 10.32 -14.90 -10.23
N GLU A 157 9.98 -14.10 -11.25
CA GLU A 157 10.77 -13.91 -12.46
C GLU A 157 11.60 -12.62 -12.46
N TRP A 158 11.62 -11.90 -11.33
CA TRP A 158 12.40 -10.65 -11.20
C TRP A 158 13.50 -10.81 -10.16
N GLU A 159 14.72 -10.44 -10.55
CA GLU A 159 15.82 -10.30 -9.61
C GLU A 159 15.66 -8.98 -8.82
N PRO A 160 15.58 -9.02 -7.47
CA PRO A 160 15.50 -7.82 -6.66
C PRO A 160 16.78 -6.98 -6.76
N ALA A 161 16.62 -5.66 -6.77
CA ALA A 161 17.73 -4.71 -6.66
C ALA A 161 18.30 -4.64 -5.24
N ALA A 162 17.44 -4.82 -4.24
CA ALA A 162 17.81 -4.98 -2.83
C ALA A 162 16.78 -5.87 -2.14
N PHE A 163 17.24 -6.59 -1.12
CA PHE A 163 16.43 -7.51 -0.34
C PHE A 163 16.80 -7.38 1.14
N ASP A 164 15.79 -7.17 1.98
CA ASP A 164 15.87 -7.26 3.42
C ASP A 164 15.21 -8.57 3.87
N ASP A 165 16.01 -9.48 4.41
CA ASP A 165 15.61 -10.83 4.80
C ASP A 165 14.77 -10.86 6.08
N HIS A 166 15.13 -10.03 7.07
CA HIS A 166 14.43 -9.94 8.34
C HIS A 166 12.97 -9.53 8.18
N ASP A 167 12.73 -8.46 7.41
CA ASP A 167 11.38 -7.90 7.21
C ASP A 167 10.77 -8.29 5.87
N LEU A 168 11.39 -9.19 5.09
CA LEU A 168 10.92 -9.65 3.78
C LEU A 168 10.50 -8.47 2.88
N ILE A 169 11.43 -7.56 2.64
CA ILE A 169 11.23 -6.37 1.80
C ILE A 169 12.08 -6.53 0.54
N PHE A 170 11.45 -6.40 -0.62
CA PHE A 170 12.08 -6.56 -1.92
C PHE A 170 11.91 -5.27 -2.71
N THR A 171 12.98 -4.77 -3.32
CA THR A 171 12.91 -3.61 -4.20
C THR A 171 13.30 -3.96 -5.62
N TYR A 172 12.67 -3.34 -6.60
CA TYR A 172 12.91 -3.54 -8.01
C TYR A 172 13.00 -2.19 -8.72
N THR A 173 13.69 -2.14 -9.86
CA THR A 173 13.72 -0.98 -10.76
C THR A 173 13.08 -1.39 -12.08
N MET A 174 12.35 -0.49 -12.73
CA MET A 174 11.66 -0.74 -13.98
C MET A 174 12.54 -0.34 -15.19
N PRO A 175 12.56 -1.12 -16.29
CA PRO A 175 12.01 -2.46 -16.39
C PRO A 175 12.77 -3.43 -15.45
N PRO A 176 12.08 -4.46 -14.92
CA PRO A 176 12.67 -5.41 -13.99
C PRO A 176 13.81 -6.18 -14.65
N ARG A 177 14.80 -6.57 -13.85
CA ARG A 177 15.84 -7.51 -14.29
C ARG A 177 15.27 -8.91 -14.23
N GLU A 178 15.38 -9.65 -15.33
CA GLU A 178 15.05 -11.09 -15.34
C GLU A 178 15.90 -11.84 -14.32
N GLY A 179 15.27 -12.73 -13.56
CA GLY A 179 15.95 -13.56 -12.59
C GLY A 179 15.02 -13.96 -11.44
N SER A 180 15.56 -14.12 -10.24
CA SER A 180 14.78 -14.50 -9.06
C SER A 180 15.50 -14.07 -7.80
N LEU A 181 14.85 -14.22 -6.64
CA LEU A 181 15.52 -14.10 -5.35
C LEU A 181 16.73 -15.04 -5.23
N THR A 182 16.63 -16.27 -5.73
CA THR A 182 17.74 -17.23 -5.73
C THR A 182 18.93 -16.70 -6.51
N THR A 183 18.69 -16.11 -7.68
CA THR A 183 19.75 -15.50 -8.51
C THR A 183 20.46 -14.37 -7.75
N TYR A 184 19.70 -13.52 -7.07
CA TYR A 184 20.25 -12.44 -6.24
C TYR A 184 21.12 -12.98 -5.09
N LEU A 185 20.63 -13.99 -4.37
CA LEU A 185 21.34 -14.56 -3.22
C LEU A 185 22.65 -15.24 -3.64
N LEU A 186 22.66 -15.98 -4.75
CA LEU A 186 23.88 -16.61 -5.28
C LEU A 186 24.96 -15.57 -5.63
N LYS A 187 24.57 -14.40 -6.13
CA LYS A 187 25.50 -13.30 -6.42
C LYS A 187 26.07 -12.63 -5.18
N LYS A 188 25.35 -12.67 -4.05
CA LYS A 188 25.79 -12.10 -2.77
C LYS A 188 26.71 -13.02 -1.98
N MET A 189 26.67 -14.32 -2.27
CA MET A 189 27.51 -15.33 -1.61
C MET A 189 28.92 -15.45 -2.23
N ASN A 190 29.10 -14.91 -3.43
CA ASN A 190 30.39 -14.84 -4.14
C ASN A 190 30.99 -13.44 -4.04
#